data_AF-A0A963RTS6-F1
#
_entry.id   AF-A0A963RTS6-F1
#
_cell.length_a   1.000
_cell.length_b   1.000
_cell.length_c   1.000
_cell.angle_alpha   90.00
_cell.angle_beta   90.00
_cell.angle_gamma   90.00
#
_symmetry.space_group_name_H-M   'P 1'
#
loop_
_entity.id
_entity.type
_entity.pdbx_description
1 polymer ?
#
loop_
_entity_poly.entity_id
_entity_poly.type
_entity_poly.pdbx_seq_one_letter_code
_entity_poly.pdbx_strand_id
1 'polypeptide(L)'
;MIAATTATVCVPRRTLLRAGAAALVLALPAHVLAARRKATYPPVPPAYRDAATRLGIPPTILYGVALQESALRWGGHALPWPWTLNIRQRPQRFDSYPDA
;
A
#
# COMPACT_ATOMS: atom_id res chain seq x y z
N MET A 1 60.95 -12.87 21.62
CA MET A 1 60.31 -13.84 20.69
C MET A 1 59.20 -14.53 21.48
N ILE A 2 57.96 -14.04 21.41
CA ILE A 2 56.81 -14.58 22.19
C ILE A 2 55.79 -15.09 21.17
N ALA A 3 55.56 -16.39 21.18
CA ALA A 3 54.66 -17.06 20.25
C ALA A 3 53.18 -16.82 20.65
N ALA A 4 52.38 -16.32 19.72
CA ALA A 4 50.93 -16.22 19.88
C ALA A 4 50.28 -17.54 19.44
N THR A 5 49.67 -18.26 20.38
CA THR A 5 48.84 -19.43 20.10
C THR A 5 47.40 -19.00 19.89
N THR A 6 46.93 -19.01 18.66
CA THR A 6 45.51 -18.84 18.31
C THR A 6 44.78 -20.18 18.48
N ALA A 7 43.83 -20.24 19.41
CA ALA A 7 42.92 -21.36 19.57
C ALA A 7 41.76 -21.23 18.57
N THR A 8 41.70 -22.12 17.57
CA THR A 8 40.56 -22.24 16.66
C THR A 8 39.41 -22.94 17.38
N VAL A 9 38.36 -22.19 17.71
CA VAL A 9 37.13 -22.75 18.30
C VAL A 9 36.36 -23.49 17.20
N CYS A 10 36.24 -24.81 17.35
CA CYS A 10 35.46 -25.67 16.46
C CYS A 10 34.00 -25.70 16.94
N VAL A 11 33.10 -24.97 16.27
CA VAL A 11 31.68 -24.91 16.64
C VAL A 11 30.92 -26.09 16.01
N PRO A 12 30.23 -26.94 16.78
CA PRO A 12 29.57 -28.14 16.25
C PRO A 12 28.29 -27.84 15.46
N ARG A 13 28.13 -28.54 14.33
CA ARG A 13 27.03 -28.42 13.31
C ARG A 13 25.60 -28.44 13.84
N ARG A 14 25.35 -29.02 15.04
CA ARG A 14 24.01 -29.13 15.63
C ARG A 14 23.47 -27.80 16.18
N THR A 15 24.36 -26.86 16.45
CA THR A 15 24.04 -25.51 16.97
C THR A 15 23.48 -24.60 15.88
N LEU A 16 23.85 -24.84 14.61
CA LEU A 16 23.43 -24.03 13.47
C LEU A 16 21.97 -24.27 13.05
N LEU A 17 21.42 -25.46 13.31
CA LEU A 17 20.04 -25.82 12.92
C LEU A 17 18.97 -25.23 13.84
N ARG A 18 19.27 -24.96 15.12
CA ARG A 18 18.31 -24.32 16.05
C ARG A 18 18.25 -22.80 15.91
N ALA A 19 19.33 -22.17 15.42
CA ALA A 19 19.37 -20.73 15.19
C ALA A 19 18.49 -20.28 14.01
N GLY A 20 18.33 -21.13 12.98
CA GLY A 20 17.48 -20.83 11.82
C GLY A 20 15.98 -20.81 12.11
N ALA A 21 15.50 -21.71 12.98
CA ALA A 21 14.08 -21.83 13.30
C ALA A 21 13.57 -20.74 14.26
N ALA A 22 14.41 -20.27 15.20
CA ALA A 22 14.02 -19.22 16.14
C ALA A 22 13.89 -17.84 15.48
N ALA A 23 14.65 -17.58 14.41
CA ALA A 23 14.58 -16.33 13.66
C ALA A 23 13.29 -16.21 12.80
N LEU A 24 12.69 -17.34 12.39
CA LEU A 24 11.49 -17.34 11.56
C LEU A 24 10.21 -17.06 12.36
N VAL A 25 10.17 -17.39 13.66
CA VAL A 25 8.98 -17.18 14.52
C VAL A 25 8.87 -15.72 15.00
N LEU A 26 9.98 -14.98 15.11
CA LEU A 26 10.00 -13.59 15.57
C LEU A 26 9.81 -12.55 14.46
N ALA A 27 9.87 -12.92 13.18
CA ALA A 27 9.70 -11.99 12.06
C ALA A 27 8.23 -11.67 11.72
N LEU A 28 7.27 -12.35 12.35
CA LEU A 28 5.85 -12.32 11.97
C LEU A 28 4.92 -11.26 12.64
N PRO A 29 5.27 -10.42 13.64
CA PRO A 29 4.29 -9.45 14.14
C PRO A 29 4.33 -8.10 13.42
N ALA A 30 5.38 -7.80 12.63
CA ALA A 30 5.53 -6.49 12.00
C ALA A 30 4.44 -6.19 10.95
N HIS A 31 3.89 -7.23 10.29
CA HIS A 31 2.83 -7.07 9.30
C HIS A 31 1.45 -6.88 9.94
N VAL A 32 1.26 -7.41 11.16
CA VAL A 32 -0.01 -7.36 11.90
C VAL A 32 -0.21 -6.00 12.57
N LEU A 33 0.88 -5.32 12.93
CA LEU A 33 0.89 -4.00 13.58
C LEU A 33 0.95 -2.82 12.61
N ALA A 34 0.79 -3.04 11.30
CA ALA A 34 0.61 -1.95 10.35
C ALA A 34 -0.70 -1.21 10.69
N ALA A 35 -0.60 -0.19 11.54
CA ALA A 35 -1.72 0.64 11.95
C ALA A 35 -2.44 1.13 10.68
N ARG A 36 -3.72 0.77 10.53
CA ARG A 36 -4.55 1.34 9.47
C ARG A 36 -4.48 2.85 9.62
N ARG A 37 -3.86 3.53 8.64
CA ARG A 37 -3.96 4.98 8.55
C ARG A 37 -5.44 5.32 8.45
N LYS A 38 -5.96 6.07 9.41
CA LYS A 38 -7.30 6.62 9.34
C LYS A 38 -7.28 7.65 8.22
N ALA A 39 -7.63 7.22 7.01
CA ALA A 39 -7.73 8.11 5.87
C ALA A 39 -8.85 9.11 6.18
N THR A 40 -8.46 10.35 6.42
CA THR A 40 -9.42 11.46 6.51
C THR A 40 -9.73 11.84 5.08
N TYR A 41 -10.83 11.31 4.56
CA TYR A 41 -11.30 11.69 3.24
C TYR A 41 -11.93 13.09 3.33
N PRO A 42 -11.61 13.99 2.39
CA PRO A 42 -12.36 15.23 2.27
C PRO A 42 -13.85 14.92 2.00
N PRO A 43 -14.76 15.84 2.34
CA PRO A 43 -16.17 15.67 2.03
C PRO A 43 -16.36 15.39 0.52
N VAL A 44 -17.33 14.53 0.18
CA VAL A 44 -17.60 14.14 -1.21
C VAL A 44 -17.81 15.38 -2.08
N PRO A 45 -17.03 15.59 -3.16
CA PRO A 45 -17.16 16.77 -4.00
C PRO A 45 -18.55 16.90 -4.66
N PRO A 46 -19.03 18.12 -4.95
CA PRO A 46 -20.37 18.35 -5.51
C PRO A 46 -20.70 17.53 -6.76
N ALA A 47 -19.78 17.46 -7.73
CA ALA A 47 -20.00 16.73 -8.98
C ALA A 47 -20.28 15.22 -8.75
N TYR A 48 -19.63 14.61 -7.76
CA TYR A 48 -19.90 13.21 -7.40
C TYR A 48 -21.27 13.03 -6.75
N ARG A 49 -21.74 14.02 -5.98
CA ARG A 49 -23.10 13.99 -5.41
C ARG A 49 -24.14 14.11 -6.52
N ASP A 50 -23.95 15.03 -7.44
CA ASP A 50 -24.88 15.24 -8.57
C ASP A 50 -24.96 14.00 -9.47
N ALA A 51 -23.82 13.40 -9.80
CA ALA A 51 -23.76 12.16 -10.57
C ALA A 51 -24.41 10.98 -9.81
N ALA A 52 -24.13 10.85 -8.51
CA ALA A 52 -24.69 9.79 -7.68
C ALA A 52 -26.21 9.94 -7.52
N THR A 53 -26.72 11.16 -7.31
CA THR A 53 -28.16 11.46 -7.23
C THR A 53 -28.87 11.11 -8.53
N ARG A 54 -28.30 11.46 -9.69
CA ARG A 54 -28.87 11.11 -11.00
C ARG A 54 -29.01 9.60 -11.21
N LEU A 55 -28.11 8.83 -10.61
CA LEU A 55 -28.07 7.36 -10.73
C LEU A 55 -28.74 6.64 -9.54
N GLY A 56 -29.24 7.36 -8.54
CA GLY A 56 -29.82 6.76 -7.33
C GLY A 56 -28.82 6.01 -6.45
N ILE A 57 -27.52 6.34 -6.55
CA ILE A 57 -26.43 5.67 -5.82
C ILE A 57 -26.04 6.52 -4.61
N PRO A 58 -25.65 5.94 -3.45
CA PRO A 58 -25.06 6.70 -2.37
C PRO A 58 -23.75 7.40 -2.80
N PRO A 59 -23.62 8.74 -2.66
CA PRO A 59 -22.45 9.48 -3.13
C PRO A 59 -21.11 9.02 -2.54
N THR A 60 -21.13 8.54 -1.30
CA THR A 60 -19.95 7.99 -0.61
C THR A 60 -19.43 6.72 -1.25
N ILE A 61 -20.32 5.85 -1.73
CA ILE A 61 -19.94 4.62 -2.43
C ILE A 61 -19.32 4.96 -3.78
N LEU A 62 -19.97 5.81 -4.58
CA LEU A 62 -19.44 6.24 -5.88
C LEU A 62 -18.04 6.86 -5.73
N TYR A 63 -17.89 7.77 -4.76
CA TYR A 63 -16.62 8.44 -4.51
C TYR A 63 -15.54 7.49 -3.97
N GLY A 64 -15.92 6.56 -3.10
CA GLY A 64 -15.00 5.56 -2.55
C GLY A 64 -14.46 4.62 -3.62
N VAL A 65 -15.31 4.14 -4.53
CA VAL A 65 -14.87 3.33 -5.68
C VAL A 65 -13.95 4.15 -6.58
N ALA A 66 -14.33 5.39 -6.92
CA ALA A 66 -13.47 6.25 -7.75
C ALA A 66 -12.08 6.45 -7.12
N LEU A 67 -12.00 6.67 -5.80
CA LEU A 67 -10.72 6.74 -5.09
C LEU A 67 -9.94 5.42 -5.12
N GLN A 68 -10.60 4.28 -4.95
CA GLN A 68 -9.93 2.98 -4.98
C GLN A 68 -9.33 2.68 -6.37
N GLU A 69 -10.06 3.03 -7.43
CA GLU A 69 -9.67 2.72 -8.82
C GLU A 69 -8.72 3.76 -9.42
N SER A 70 -8.84 5.04 -9.06
CA SER A 70 -8.14 6.13 -9.75
C SER A 70 -7.52 7.20 -8.85
N ALA A 71 -7.37 6.97 -7.54
CA ALA A 71 -6.75 7.96 -6.67
C ALA A 71 -5.36 8.38 -7.16
N LEU A 72 -5.21 9.69 -7.35
CA LEU A 72 -3.92 10.34 -7.54
C LEU A 72 -3.62 11.22 -6.33
N ARG A 73 -2.37 11.14 -5.85
CA ARG A 73 -1.90 12.02 -4.78
C ARG A 73 -1.45 13.34 -5.38
N TRP A 74 -2.13 14.42 -5.02
CA TRP A 74 -1.78 15.79 -5.34
C TRP A 74 -1.48 16.54 -4.04
N GLY A 75 -0.19 16.74 -3.75
CA GLY A 75 0.25 17.29 -2.47
C GLY A 75 -0.25 16.46 -1.29
N GLY A 76 -1.04 17.08 -0.41
CA GLY A 76 -1.65 16.44 0.77
C GLY A 76 -2.95 15.69 0.51
N HIS A 77 -3.52 15.77 -0.69
CA HIS A 77 -4.85 15.23 -1.00
C HIS A 77 -4.77 14.06 -1.98
N ALA A 78 -5.62 13.06 -1.78
CA ALA A 78 -5.89 12.03 -2.79
C ALA A 78 -7.23 12.35 -3.44
N LEU A 79 -7.24 12.56 -4.75
CA LEU A 79 -8.45 12.83 -5.52
C LEU A 79 -8.56 11.79 -6.64
N PRO A 80 -9.77 11.31 -6.94
CA PRO A 80 -9.98 10.54 -8.16
C PRO A 80 -9.78 11.46 -9.36
N TRP A 81 -8.84 11.13 -10.24
CA TRP A 81 -8.62 11.94 -11.45
C TRP A 81 -9.72 11.60 -12.47
N PRO A 82 -10.45 12.60 -13.01
CA PRO A 82 -11.68 12.37 -13.77
C PRO A 82 -11.46 11.58 -15.07
N TRP A 83 -10.28 11.65 -15.68
CA TRP A 83 -9.94 11.00 -16.95
C TRP A 83 -8.88 9.90 -16.80
N THR A 84 -8.90 9.16 -15.69
CA THR A 84 -8.04 7.98 -15.56
C THR A 84 -8.81 6.75 -15.98
N LEU A 85 -8.39 6.11 -17.08
CA LEU A 85 -8.94 4.85 -17.54
C LEU A 85 -7.98 3.71 -17.16
N ASN A 86 -8.52 2.64 -16.57
CA ASN A 86 -7.74 1.43 -16.32
C ASN A 86 -7.79 0.53 -17.56
N ILE A 87 -6.74 0.56 -18.38
CA ILE A 87 -6.62 -0.28 -19.58
C ILE A 87 -5.65 -1.42 -19.27
N ARG A 88 -6.15 -2.66 -19.24
CA ARG A 88 -5.33 -3.87 -19.02
C ARG A 88 -4.47 -3.78 -17.75
N GLN A 89 -5.05 -3.33 -16.64
CA GLN A 89 -4.36 -3.14 -15.35
C GLN A 89 -3.29 -2.03 -15.38
N ARG A 90 -3.36 -1.11 -16.35
CA ARG A 90 -2.49 0.06 -16.43
C ARG A 90 -3.33 1.34 -16.41
N PRO A 91 -3.05 2.29 -15.50
CA PRO A 91 -3.74 3.58 -15.51
C PRO A 91 -3.25 4.42 -16.68
N GLN A 92 -4.15 4.75 -17.61
CA GLN A 92 -3.95 5.77 -18.63
C GLN A 92 -4.63 7.06 -18.19
N ARG A 93 -3.96 8.20 -18.42
CA ARG A 93 -4.41 9.51 -17.98
C ARG A 93 -4.57 10.38 -19.20
N PHE A 94 -5.71 11.05 -19.26
CA PHE A 94 -6.04 11.95 -20.33
C PHE A 94 -6.24 13.36 -19.77
N ASP A 95 -6.03 14.35 -20.62
CA ASP A 95 -6.17 15.76 -20.25
C ASP A 95 -7.65 16.18 -20.26
N SER A 96 -8.48 15.51 -21.07
CA SER A 96 -9.92 15.77 -21.20
C SER A 96 -10.74 14.50 -21.49
N TYR A 97 -12.02 14.47 -21.09
CA TYR A 97 -13.11 14.37 -22.06
C TYR A 97 -12.92 13.45 -23.24
N PRO A 98 -12.94 14.08 -24.42
CA PRO A 98 -12.81 13.40 -25.70
C PRO A 98 -11.56 12.52 -25.85
N ASP A 99 -10.51 12.75 -25.05
CA ASP A 99 -9.26 12.05 -25.18
C ASP A 99 -9.27 10.69 -24.44
N ALA A 100 -10.19 10.50 -23.49
CA ALA A 100 -10.28 9.33 -22.61
C ALA A 100 -11.11 8.17 -23.16
#